data_AF-A0A6N8NN08-F1
#
_entry.id   AF-A0A6N8NN08-F1
#
_cell.length_a   1.000
_cell.length_b   1.000
_cell.length_c   1.000
_cell.angle_alpha   90.00
_cell.angle_beta   90.00
_cell.angle_gamma   90.00
#
_symmetry.space_group_name_H-M   'P 1'
#
loop_
_entity.id
_entity.type
_entity.pdbx_description
1 polymer ?
#
loop_
_entity_poly.entity_id
_entity_poly.type
_entity_poly.pdbx_seq_one_letter_code
_entity_poly.pdbx_strand_id
1 'polypeptide(L)'
;VQEPVDDRMHDLSDAFCIVGPQSQAQKISGISTSGAQLRTDDGAAFVEVAAGHNITVKTPGALTATAEGGTTITSPTITLNGNVTINGNLSQGMGESGGTATMLGPVTVTNDVKAGGKSLMTHTHGGVQTGGGNTGAPN
;
A
#
# COMPACT_ATOMS: atom_id res chain seq x y z
N VAL A 1 -22.24 -40.32 43.94
CA VAL A 1 -21.99 -39.69 42.62
C VAL A 1 -23.35 -39.29 42.08
N GLN A 2 -23.52 -38.03 41.69
CA GLN A 2 -24.77 -37.54 41.09
C GLN A 2 -24.72 -37.82 39.60
N GLU A 3 -25.76 -38.46 39.07
CA GLU A 3 -25.90 -38.71 37.63
C GLU A 3 -26.09 -37.37 36.88
N PRO A 4 -25.54 -37.21 35.66
CA PRO A 4 -25.80 -36.06 34.81
C PRO A 4 -27.30 -35.85 34.64
N VAL A 5 -27.77 -34.59 34.64
CA VAL A 5 -29.21 -34.32 34.49
C VAL A 5 -29.70 -34.55 33.05
N ASP A 6 -28.79 -34.68 32.09
CA ASP A 6 -29.04 -34.98 30.68
C ASP A 6 -27.82 -35.75 30.10
N ASP A 7 -28.07 -36.77 29.29
CA ASP A 7 -27.03 -37.59 28.62
C ASP A 7 -26.12 -36.76 27.70
N ARG A 8 -26.56 -35.57 27.26
CA ARG A 8 -25.80 -34.65 26.42
C ARG A 8 -24.87 -33.72 27.18
N MET A 9 -24.91 -33.70 28.51
CA MET A 9 -23.94 -32.91 29.27
C MET A 9 -22.54 -33.52 29.11
N HIS A 10 -21.62 -32.74 28.53
CA HIS A 10 -20.26 -33.18 28.20
C HIS A 10 -20.17 -34.24 27.08
N ASP A 11 -21.11 -34.23 26.14
CA ASP A 11 -21.05 -35.05 24.92
C ASP A 11 -19.96 -34.52 23.96
N LEU A 12 -19.12 -35.42 23.44
CA LEU A 12 -18.06 -35.09 22.49
C LEU A 12 -18.59 -34.59 21.14
N SER A 13 -19.84 -34.92 20.79
CA SER A 13 -20.50 -34.40 19.59
C SER A 13 -20.79 -32.89 19.65
N ASP A 14 -20.85 -32.33 20.86
CA ASP A 14 -21.02 -30.89 21.12
C ASP A 14 -19.69 -30.22 21.59
N ALA A 15 -18.59 -30.97 21.65
CA ALA A 15 -17.30 -30.46 22.09
C ALA A 15 -16.55 -29.68 20.99
N PHE A 16 -15.75 -28.70 21.41
CA PHE A 16 -14.74 -28.07 20.55
C PHE A 16 -13.35 -28.16 21.22
N CYS A 17 -12.30 -28.19 20.41
CA CYS A 17 -10.92 -28.26 20.89
C CYS A 17 -10.25 -26.88 20.79
N ILE A 18 -9.57 -26.46 21.86
CA ILE A 18 -8.60 -25.36 21.80
C ILE A 18 -7.21 -26.00 21.68
N VAL A 19 -6.72 -26.11 20.44
CA VAL A 19 -5.33 -26.50 20.19
C VAL A 19 -4.42 -25.37 20.66
N GLY A 20 -3.54 -25.64 21.64
CA GLY A 20 -2.83 -24.58 22.36
C GLY A 20 -1.54 -25.00 23.07
N PRO A 21 -1.41 -26.20 23.67
CA PRO A 21 -0.12 -26.65 24.15
C PRO A 21 0.69 -27.20 22.98
N GLN A 22 1.55 -26.38 22.39
CA GLN A 22 2.55 -26.85 21.43
C GLN A 22 3.51 -27.82 22.12
N SER A 23 3.83 -28.92 21.44
CA SER A 23 4.86 -29.85 21.94
C SER A 23 6.19 -29.12 22.06
N GLN A 24 6.99 -29.41 23.10
CA GLN A 24 8.33 -28.82 23.24
C GLN A 24 9.24 -29.13 22.04
N ALA A 25 9.00 -30.25 21.33
CA ALA A 25 9.74 -30.65 20.15
C ALA A 25 9.44 -29.80 18.91
N GLN A 26 8.26 -29.16 18.84
CA GLN A 26 7.80 -28.32 17.73
C GLN A 26 7.48 -26.90 18.23
N LYS A 27 8.32 -26.39 19.14
CA LYS A 27 8.16 -25.06 19.70
C LYS A 27 8.53 -24.00 18.67
N ILE A 28 7.63 -23.05 18.43
CA ILE A 28 7.92 -21.86 17.62
C ILE A 28 8.98 -21.00 18.33
N SER A 29 10.04 -20.64 17.60
CA SER A 29 11.10 -19.75 18.08
C SER A 29 10.85 -18.28 17.70
N GLY A 30 11.50 -17.35 18.40
CA GLY A 30 11.46 -15.93 18.04
C GLY A 30 10.05 -15.31 18.11
N ILE A 31 9.24 -15.76 19.08
CA ILE A 31 7.92 -15.18 19.35
C ILE A 31 8.11 -13.73 19.82
N SER A 32 7.35 -12.79 19.25
CA SER A 32 7.37 -11.40 19.68
C SER A 32 6.94 -11.27 21.13
N THR A 33 7.75 -10.57 21.93
CA THR A 33 7.42 -10.25 23.33
C THR A 33 6.86 -8.83 23.47
N SER A 34 6.75 -8.08 22.37
CA SER A 34 6.35 -6.66 22.34
C SER A 34 5.11 -6.38 21.49
N GLY A 35 4.57 -7.39 20.80
CA GLY A 35 3.39 -7.26 19.95
C GLY A 35 2.67 -8.59 19.72
N ALA A 36 1.41 -8.51 19.30
CA ALA A 36 0.62 -9.66 18.87
C ALA A 36 0.87 -9.92 17.38
N GLN A 37 1.16 -11.17 17.00
CA GLN A 37 1.49 -11.55 15.63
C GLN A 37 0.56 -12.63 15.08
N LEU A 38 0.12 -12.46 13.83
CA LEU A 38 -0.25 -13.57 12.94
C LEU A 38 0.95 -13.83 12.03
N ARG A 39 1.53 -15.04 12.06
CA ARG A 39 2.87 -15.29 11.49
C ARG A 39 3.07 -16.70 10.94
N THR A 40 4.09 -16.86 10.12
CA THR A 40 4.68 -18.16 9.78
C THR A 40 5.51 -18.72 10.95
N ASP A 41 5.72 -20.04 10.98
CA ASP A 41 6.48 -20.71 12.05
C ASP A 41 7.93 -20.18 12.14
N ASP A 42 8.57 -19.94 10.99
CA ASP A 42 9.91 -19.34 10.89
C ASP A 42 9.96 -17.85 11.28
N GLY A 43 8.81 -17.18 11.39
CA GLY A 43 8.68 -15.77 11.72
C GLY A 43 9.08 -14.78 10.61
N ALA A 44 9.33 -15.27 9.39
CA ALA A 44 9.77 -14.41 8.28
C ALA A 44 8.63 -13.53 7.74
N ALA A 45 7.39 -14.06 7.70
CA ALA A 45 6.20 -13.32 7.32
C ALA A 45 5.24 -13.15 8.50
N PHE A 46 4.72 -11.93 8.69
CA PHE A 46 3.78 -11.64 9.76
C PHE A 46 2.94 -10.38 9.53
N VAL A 47 1.81 -10.33 10.24
CA VAL A 47 1.07 -9.10 10.58
C VAL A 47 1.20 -8.89 12.08
N GLU A 48 1.73 -7.75 12.50
CA GLU A 48 1.98 -7.43 13.91
C GLU A 48 1.24 -6.16 14.35
N VAL A 49 0.65 -6.23 15.54
CA VAL A 49 0.18 -5.07 16.31
C VAL A 49 1.08 -4.89 17.53
N ALA A 50 1.91 -3.86 17.52
CA ALA A 50 2.84 -3.57 18.61
C ALA A 50 2.17 -2.80 19.76
N ALA A 51 2.71 -2.93 20.98
CA ALA A 51 2.22 -2.17 22.14
C ALA A 51 2.30 -0.64 21.96
N GLY A 52 3.22 -0.15 21.12
CA GLY A 52 3.33 1.25 20.72
C GLY A 52 2.34 1.70 19.63
N HIS A 53 1.34 0.88 19.30
CA HIS A 53 0.30 1.11 18.29
C HIS A 53 0.77 1.04 16.82
N ASN A 54 2.02 0.64 16.57
CA ASN A 54 2.51 0.37 15.22
C ASN A 54 1.84 -0.89 14.66
N ILE A 55 1.41 -0.80 13.40
CA ILE A 55 0.96 -1.95 12.60
C ILE A 55 2.05 -2.24 11.58
N THR A 56 2.52 -3.49 11.54
CA THR A 56 3.54 -3.93 10.58
C THR A 56 3.04 -5.13 9.79
N VAL A 57 3.18 -5.07 8.47
CA VAL A 57 3.00 -6.21 7.57
C VAL A 57 4.33 -6.46 6.88
N LYS A 58 4.93 -7.62 7.12
CA LYS A 58 6.23 -8.00 6.55
C LYS A 58 6.11 -9.37 5.90
N THR A 59 6.71 -9.51 4.73
CA THR A 59 6.84 -10.79 4.05
C THR A 59 8.08 -10.76 3.15
N PRO A 60 8.86 -11.85 3.06
CA PRO A 60 9.89 -12.02 2.03
C PRO A 60 9.29 -12.40 0.67
N GLY A 61 8.01 -12.82 0.64
CA GLY A 61 7.27 -13.12 -0.58
C GLY A 61 6.57 -11.89 -1.16
N ALA A 62 5.56 -12.13 -2.01
CA ALA A 62 4.73 -11.06 -2.55
C ALA A 62 3.69 -10.59 -1.52
N LEU A 63 3.43 -9.28 -1.49
CA LEU A 63 2.29 -8.68 -0.80
C LEU A 63 1.27 -8.25 -1.86
N THR A 64 0.15 -8.98 -1.97
CA THR A 64 -0.95 -8.66 -2.88
C THR A 64 -2.14 -8.18 -2.07
N ALA A 65 -2.71 -7.04 -2.44
CA ALA A 65 -3.93 -6.50 -1.85
C ALA A 65 -4.93 -6.14 -2.95
N THR A 66 -6.14 -6.68 -2.86
CA THR A 66 -7.25 -6.40 -3.77
C THR A 66 -8.42 -5.86 -2.96
N ALA A 67 -8.96 -4.72 -3.37
CA ALA A 67 -10.13 -4.11 -2.77
C ALA A 67 -11.13 -3.70 -3.87
N GLU A 68 -12.21 -4.46 -4.01
CA GLU A 68 -13.21 -4.25 -5.07
C GLU A 68 -13.99 -2.94 -4.90
N GLY A 69 -14.17 -2.50 -3.65
CA GLY A 69 -14.81 -1.21 -3.31
C GLY A 69 -13.87 0.00 -3.39
N GLY A 70 -12.61 -0.18 -3.78
CA GLY A 70 -11.58 0.86 -3.77
C GLY A 70 -10.70 0.83 -2.52
N THR A 71 -9.65 1.67 -2.52
CA THR A 71 -8.67 1.78 -1.42
C THR A 71 -8.46 3.25 -1.07
N THR A 72 -8.54 3.58 0.22
CA THR A 72 -8.23 4.91 0.75
C THR A 72 -7.10 4.79 1.76
N ILE A 73 -6.04 5.58 1.58
CA ILE A 73 -4.90 5.66 2.52
C ILE A 73 -4.78 7.12 2.96
N THR A 74 -5.01 7.37 4.25
CA THR A 74 -4.90 8.71 4.85
C THR A 74 -3.68 8.75 5.76
N SER A 75 -2.69 9.56 5.38
CA SER A 75 -1.49 9.80 6.17
C SER A 75 -0.92 11.17 5.80
N PRO A 76 -0.28 11.90 6.74
CA PRO A 76 0.49 13.10 6.40
C PRO A 76 1.60 12.84 5.37
N THR A 77 2.11 11.61 5.30
CA THR A 77 3.14 11.20 4.33
C THR A 77 2.98 9.74 3.94
N ILE A 78 3.11 9.44 2.65
CA ILE A 78 3.14 8.09 2.10
C ILE A 78 4.46 7.94 1.34
N THR A 79 5.25 6.93 1.70
CA THR A 79 6.55 6.66 1.07
C THR A 79 6.52 5.36 0.28
N LEU A 80 6.86 5.43 -1.01
CA LEU A 80 7.01 4.27 -1.90
C LEU A 80 8.48 4.21 -2.35
N ASN A 81 9.23 3.24 -1.81
CA ASN A 81 10.68 3.16 -2.03
C ASN A 81 11.09 2.42 -3.32
N GLY A 82 10.15 1.71 -3.94
CA GLY A 82 10.38 0.98 -5.19
C GLY A 82 9.85 1.72 -6.41
N ASN A 83 10.01 1.09 -7.58
CA ASN A 83 9.36 1.56 -8.80
C ASN A 83 7.83 1.50 -8.65
N VAL A 84 7.14 2.52 -9.15
CA VAL A 84 5.68 2.65 -9.05
C VAL A 84 5.07 2.56 -10.44
N THR A 85 4.07 1.69 -10.62
CA THR A 85 3.24 1.63 -11.83
C THR A 85 1.81 2.00 -11.47
N ILE A 86 1.24 2.97 -12.19
CA ILE A 86 -0.16 3.39 -12.06
C ILE A 86 -0.81 3.20 -13.43
N ASN A 87 -1.67 2.19 -13.55
CA ASN A 87 -2.38 1.91 -14.81
C ASN A 87 -3.57 2.86 -15.05
N GLY A 88 -4.06 3.49 -13.99
CA GLY A 88 -5.10 4.52 -14.05
C GLY A 88 -4.53 5.94 -14.10
N ASN A 89 -5.39 6.93 -13.90
CA ASN A 89 -4.98 8.33 -13.84
C ASN A 89 -4.28 8.63 -12.50
N LEU A 90 -3.27 9.49 -12.54
CA LEU A 90 -2.70 10.16 -11.36
C LEU A 90 -3.27 11.58 -11.27
N SER A 91 -3.88 11.90 -10.14
CA SER A 91 -4.32 13.25 -9.80
C SER A 91 -3.60 13.71 -8.54
N GLN A 92 -2.92 14.86 -8.62
CA GLN A 92 -2.09 15.38 -7.54
C GLN A 92 -2.53 16.79 -7.17
N GLY A 93 -2.57 17.08 -5.86
CA GLY A 93 -2.72 18.45 -5.37
C GLY A 93 -4.11 19.06 -5.60
N MET A 94 -5.16 18.25 -5.77
CA MET A 94 -6.52 18.76 -6.02
C MET A 94 -7.20 19.40 -4.79
N GLY A 95 -6.58 19.37 -3.62
CA GLY A 95 -7.03 20.09 -2.44
C GLY A 95 -6.55 21.55 -2.41
N GLU A 96 -6.98 22.31 -1.41
CA GLU A 96 -6.67 23.75 -1.27
C GLU A 96 -5.16 24.08 -1.31
N SER A 97 -4.30 23.13 -0.96
CA SER A 97 -2.86 23.34 -0.87
C SER A 97 -2.07 23.02 -2.15
N GLY A 98 -2.69 22.51 -3.23
CA GLY A 98 -2.06 22.50 -4.56
C GLY A 98 -0.63 21.93 -4.63
N GLY A 99 -0.33 20.87 -3.88
CA GLY A 99 1.06 20.46 -3.59
C GLY A 99 1.95 20.25 -4.82
N THR A 100 3.22 20.66 -4.72
CA THR A 100 4.19 20.59 -5.82
C THR A 100 4.52 19.16 -6.24
N ALA A 101 4.66 18.94 -7.55
CA ALA A 101 5.25 17.73 -8.12
C ALA A 101 6.71 18.02 -8.47
N THR A 102 7.66 17.33 -7.85
CA THR A 102 9.09 17.47 -8.15
C THR A 102 9.61 16.15 -8.71
N MET A 103 10.16 16.20 -9.93
CA MET A 103 10.73 15.04 -10.62
C MET A 103 12.18 15.33 -10.95
N LEU A 104 13.10 14.50 -10.44
CA LEU A 104 14.54 14.61 -10.74
C LEU A 104 14.88 14.01 -12.10
N GLY A 105 14.21 12.90 -12.45
CA GLY A 105 14.40 12.22 -13.72
C GLY A 105 13.67 12.90 -14.88
N PRO A 106 13.96 12.48 -16.12
CA PRO A 106 13.23 12.97 -17.29
C PRO A 106 11.75 12.61 -17.21
N VAL A 107 10.92 13.44 -17.84
CA VAL A 107 9.49 13.20 -18.01
C VAL A 107 9.20 13.04 -19.48
N THR A 108 8.83 11.83 -19.90
CA THR A 108 8.39 11.55 -21.27
C THR A 108 6.87 11.45 -21.29
N VAL A 109 6.23 12.27 -22.12
CA VAL A 109 4.77 12.29 -22.31
C VAL A 109 4.48 11.97 -23.77
N THR A 110 3.68 10.94 -24.02
CA THR A 110 3.35 10.50 -25.39
C THR A 110 2.39 11.46 -26.09
N ASN A 111 1.45 12.00 -25.31
CA ASN A 111 0.46 12.96 -25.79
C ASN A 111 0.89 14.38 -25.38
N ASP A 112 -0.08 15.25 -25.12
CA ASP A 112 0.16 16.65 -24.85
C ASP A 112 0.41 16.94 -23.36
N VAL A 113 1.19 17.97 -23.09
CA VAL A 113 1.28 18.60 -21.77
C VAL A 113 0.48 19.91 -21.84
N LYS A 114 -0.56 20.03 -21.01
CA LYS A 114 -1.36 21.25 -20.93
C LYS A 114 -1.11 22.00 -19.63
N ALA A 115 -0.67 23.25 -19.73
CA ALA A 115 -0.49 24.15 -18.59
C ALA A 115 -1.39 25.38 -18.76
N GLY A 116 -2.26 25.66 -17.79
CA GLY A 116 -3.23 26.78 -17.89
C GLY A 116 -4.12 26.72 -19.14
N GLY A 117 -4.44 25.50 -19.61
CA GLY A 117 -5.21 25.27 -20.84
C GLY A 117 -4.42 25.45 -22.15
N LYS A 118 -3.12 25.77 -22.10
CA LYS A 118 -2.25 25.87 -23.28
C LYS A 118 -1.53 24.55 -23.52
N SER A 119 -1.59 24.07 -24.76
CA SER A 119 -0.93 22.86 -25.25
C SER A 119 0.55 23.10 -25.50
N LEU A 120 1.42 22.22 -25.02
CA LEU A 120 2.83 22.26 -25.40
C LEU A 120 3.01 21.96 -26.90
N MET A 121 2.17 21.09 -27.46
CA MET A 121 2.25 20.67 -28.87
C MET A 121 1.67 21.68 -29.87
N THR A 122 0.63 22.43 -29.51
CA THR A 122 -0.15 23.24 -30.47
C THR A 122 -0.28 24.71 -30.12
N HIS A 123 0.37 25.20 -29.05
CA HIS A 123 0.34 26.63 -28.75
C HIS A 123 0.95 27.45 -29.89
N THR A 124 0.42 28.66 -30.04
CA THR A 124 0.89 29.64 -31.03
C THR A 124 1.45 30.87 -30.33
N HIS A 125 2.39 31.54 -30.99
CA HIS A 125 2.94 32.82 -30.56
C HIS A 125 2.41 33.94 -31.46
N GLY A 126 1.86 35.00 -30.87
CA GLY A 126 1.43 36.20 -31.59
C GLY A 126 2.47 37.32 -31.52
N GLY A 127 2.29 38.38 -32.31
CA GLY A 127 3.11 39.60 -32.22
C GLY A 127 4.51 39.50 -32.81
N VAL A 128 4.76 38.51 -33.68
CA VAL A 128 6.04 38.29 -34.35
C VAL A 128 5.98 38.70 -35.83
N GLN A 129 7.08 39.21 -36.38
CA GLN A 129 7.25 39.30 -37.83
C GLN A 129 7.63 37.91 -38.36
N THR A 130 6.81 37.34 -39.24
CA THR A 130 7.08 36.04 -39.83
C THR A 130 8.28 36.12 -40.79
N GLY A 131 9.13 35.09 -40.76
CA GLY A 131 10.31 34.97 -41.61
C GLY A 131 10.62 33.50 -41.89
N GLY A 132 11.59 33.24 -42.77
CA GLY A 132 11.97 31.88 -43.17
C GLY A 132 12.97 31.17 -42.25
N GLY A 133 13.41 31.80 -41.17
CA GLY A 133 14.40 31.25 -40.24
C GLY A 133 13.77 30.59 -39.01
N ASN A 134 14.52 29.66 -38.40
CA ASN A 134 14.15 29.10 -37.10
C ASN A 134 14.75 29.94 -35.97
N THR A 135 14.13 29.89 -34.79
CA THR A 135 14.75 30.42 -33.58
C THR A 135 16.04 29.65 -33.27
N GLY A 136 16.93 30.25 -32.48
CA GLY A 136 17.99 29.49 -31.83
C GLY A 136 17.43 28.45 -30.85
N ALA A 137 18.33 27.70 -30.22
CA ALA A 137 17.95 26.83 -29.11
C ALA A 137 17.31 27.69 -27.99
N PRO A 138 16.28 27.17 -27.29
CA PRO A 138 15.83 27.78 -26.04
C PRO A 138 17.01 27.95 -25.07
N ASN A 139 17.07 29.09 -24.39
CA ASN A 139 18.08 29.36 -23.36
C ASN A 139 17.81 28.56 -22.08
#